data_AF-A0A969Y3T4-F1
#
_entry.id   AF-A0A969Y3T4-F1
#
_cell.length_a   1.000
_cell.length_b   1.000
_cell.length_c   1.000
_cell.angle_alpha   90.00
_cell.angle_beta   90.00
_cell.angle_gamma   90.00
#
_symmetry.space_group_name_H-M   'P 1'
#
loop_
_entity.id
_entity.type
_entity.pdbx_description
1 polymer ?
#
loop_
_entity_poly.entity_id
_entity_poly.type
_entity_poly.pdbx_seq_one_letter_code
_entity_poly.pdbx_strand_id
1 'polypeptide(L)' 'MEKQYLLPDVLAWPLNKAITELKHADVMVDIKEAVLPNRPVEGSELRVARVRADKEKVELVVVKAQTQPVGNMPPV' A
#
# COMPACT_ATOMS: atom_id res chain seq x y z
N MET A 1 31.61 -0.63 -1.15
CA MET A 1 30.47 -0.54 -2.10
C MET A 1 29.23 -0.95 -1.34
N GLU A 2 28.42 0.00 -0.90
CA GLU A 2 27.10 -0.30 -0.33
C GLU A 2 26.21 -0.79 -1.49
N LYS A 3 25.73 -2.03 -1.42
CA LYS A 3 24.68 -2.50 -2.33
C LYS A 3 23.42 -1.72 -1.99
N GLN A 4 23.06 -0.74 -2.82
CA GLN A 4 21.73 -0.16 -2.79
C GLN A 4 20.75 -1.23 -3.25
N TYR A 5 20.12 -1.91 -2.29
CA TYR A 5 18.93 -2.70 -2.57
C TYR A 5 17.81 -1.73 -2.92
N LEU A 6 17.55 -1.57 -4.21
CA LEU A 6 16.40 -0.82 -4.70
C LEU A 6 15.15 -1.59 -4.29
N LEU A 7 14.45 -1.08 -3.28
CA LEU A 7 13.17 -1.63 -2.86
C LEU A 7 12.16 -1.52 -4.01
N PRO A 8 11.34 -2.57 -4.25
CA PRO A 8 10.24 -2.49 -5.19
C PRO A 8 9.33 -1.30 -4.88
N ASP A 9 9.02 -0.47 -5.88
CA ASP A 9 8.05 0.61 -5.72
C ASP A 9 6.62 0.03 -5.73
N VAL A 10 6.07 -0.09 -4.53
CA VAL A 10 4.75 -0.67 -4.27
C VAL A 10 3.74 0.39 -3.82
N LEU A 11 4.03 1.69 -4.00
CA LEU A 11 3.10 2.75 -3.64
C LEU A 11 1.78 2.62 -4.40
N ALA A 12 0.67 2.86 -3.70
CA ALA A 12 -0.70 2.71 -4.18
C ALA A 12 -1.12 1.30 -4.64
N TRP A 13 -0.24 0.29 -4.53
CA TRP A 13 -0.57 -1.09 -4.86
C TRP A 13 -1.55 -1.68 -3.84
N PRO A 14 -2.41 -2.63 -4.26
CA PRO A 14 -3.14 -3.49 -3.34
C PRO A 14 -2.17 -4.21 -2.39
N LEU A 15 -2.53 -4.28 -1.11
CA LEU A 15 -1.68 -4.83 -0.06
C LEU A 15 -1.20 -6.25 -0.37
N ASN A 16 -2.08 -7.11 -0.90
CA ASN A 16 -1.73 -8.48 -1.25
C ASN A 16 -0.61 -8.54 -2.30
N LYS A 17 -0.67 -7.72 -3.36
CA LYS A 17 0.36 -7.65 -4.39
C LYS A 17 1.68 -7.09 -3.84
N ALA A 18 1.60 -6.05 -3.03
CA ALA A 18 2.78 -5.45 -2.40
C ALA A 18 3.53 -6.46 -1.50
N ILE A 19 2.81 -7.24 -0.70
CA ILE A 19 3.42 -8.28 0.15
C ILE A 19 4.08 -9.37 -0.70
N THR A 20 3.41 -9.84 -1.75
CA THR A 20 3.99 -10.86 -2.64
C THR A 20 5.29 -10.39 -3.25
N GLU A 21 5.33 -9.17 -3.78
CA GLU A 21 6.52 -8.60 -4.40
C GLU A 21 7.67 -8.44 -3.41
N LEU A 22 7.40 -7.89 -2.22
CA LEU A 22 8.43 -7.69 -1.19
C LEU A 22 8.95 -9.01 -0.62
N LYS A 23 8.09 -10.03 -0.50
CA LYS A 23 8.52 -11.39 -0.10
C LYS A 23 9.41 -12.04 -1.15
N HIS A 24 9.11 -11.86 -2.44
CA HIS A 24 9.99 -12.37 -3.51
C HIS A 24 11.37 -11.69 -3.50
N ALA A 25 11.45 -10.46 -3.00
CA ALA A 25 12.69 -9.73 -2.80
C ALA A 25 13.41 -10.07 -1.46
N ASP A 26 12.92 -11.05 -0.69
CA ASP A 26 13.45 -11.44 0.63
C ASP A 26 13.47 -10.28 1.65
N VAL A 27 12.47 -9.39 1.57
CA VAL A 27 12.33 -8.22 2.45
C VAL A 27 11.38 -8.53 3.60
N MET A 28 11.80 -8.25 4.83
CA MET A 28 10.93 -8.31 6.01
C MET A 28 9.94 -7.14 6.00
N VAL A 29 8.64 -7.41 6.12
CA VAL A 29 7.58 -6.39 6.00
C VAL A 29 6.80 -6.26 7.31
N ASP A 30 6.63 -5.02 7.77
CA ASP A 30 5.77 -4.63 8.89
C ASP A 30 4.58 -3.83 8.34
N ILE A 31 3.36 -4.16 8.75
CA ILE A 31 2.13 -3.58 8.16
C ILE A 31 1.41 -2.76 9.23
N LYS A 32 1.18 -1.49 8.94
CA LYS A 32 0.40 -0.58 9.78
C LYS A 32 -0.83 -0.10 9.03
N GLU A 33 -2.02 -0.50 9.49
CA GLU A 33 -3.27 0.04 8.99
C GLU A 33 -3.51 1.43 9.59
N ALA A 34 -3.58 2.45 8.74
CA ALA A 34 -4.01 3.79 9.10
C ALA A 34 -5.51 3.93 8.87
N VAL A 35 -6.24 4.23 9.95
CA VAL A 35 -7.66 4.53 9.89
C VAL A 35 -7.84 5.99 9.51
N LEU A 36 -8.43 6.24 8.34
CA LEU A 36 -8.82 7.58 7.93
C LEU A 36 -10.12 7.98 8.64
N PRO A 37 -10.32 9.28 8.94
CA PRO A 37 -11.52 9.75 9.65
C PRO A 37 -12.83 9.51 8.88
N ASN A 38 -12.75 9.25 7.56
CA ASN A 38 -13.89 8.90 6.74
C ASN A 38 -14.19 7.39 6.86
N ARG A 39 -15.47 7.04 7.06
CA ARG A 39 -15.92 5.65 7.21
C ARG A 39 -15.39 4.76 6.08
N PRO A 40 -15.05 3.50 6.37
CA PRO A 40 -14.78 2.53 5.32
C PRO A 40 -16.02 2.42 4.43
N VAL A 41 -15.85 2.77 3.16
CA VAL A 41 -16.92 2.67 2.17
C VAL A 41 -17.00 1.22 1.72
N GLU A 42 -18.20 0.65 1.61
CA GLU A 42 -18.37 -0.71 1.06
C GLU A 42 -17.64 -0.80 -0.30
N GLY A 43 -16.93 -1.92 -0.53
CA GLY A 43 -16.07 -2.08 -1.71
C GLY A 43 -14.67 -1.43 -1.62
N SER A 44 -14.24 -1.01 -0.44
CA SER A 44 -12.86 -0.53 -0.22
C SER A 44 -11.85 -1.68 -0.12
N GLU A 45 -10.66 -1.51 -0.72
CA GLU A 45 -9.51 -2.42 -0.57
C GLU A 45 -8.35 -1.74 0.17
N LEU A 46 -7.49 -2.53 0.82
CA LEU A 46 -6.28 -2.01 1.45
C LEU A 46 -5.21 -1.72 0.40
N ARG A 47 -4.74 -0.48 0.36
CA ARG A 47 -3.65 -0.03 -0.52
C ARG A 47 -2.52 0.60 0.26
N VAL A 48 -1.30 0.46 -0.24
CA VAL A 48 -0.10 1.08 0.34
C VAL A 48 -0.15 2.59 0.13
N ALA A 49 -0.24 3.35 1.22
CA ALA A 49 -0.19 4.80 1.22
C ALA A 49 1.22 5.34 1.44
N ARG A 50 2.05 4.60 2.18
CA ARG A 50 3.44 4.99 2.46
C ARG A 50 4.31 3.76 2.62
N VAL A 51 5.53 3.87 2.11
CA VAL A 51 6.62 2.92 2.33
C VAL A 51 7.69 3.63 3.17
N ARG A 52 8.19 2.97 4.21
CA ARG A 52 9.40 3.38 4.93
C ARG A 52 10.34 2.20 5.01
N ALA A 53 11.59 2.42 4.68
CA ALA A 53 12.64 1.43 4.81
C ALA A 53 13.53 1.79 5.99
N ASP A 54 13.82 0.82 6.85
CA ASP A 54 14.94 0.88 7.77
C ASP A 54 15.99 -0.17 7.36
N LYS A 55 17.00 -0.40 8.19
CA LYS A 55 18.11 -1.31 7.86
C LYS A 55 17.72 -2.78 7.81
N GLU A 56 16.59 -3.17 8.41
CA GLU A 56 16.19 -4.57 8.59
C GLU A 56 14.80 -4.87 8.00
N LYS A 57 13.93 -3.87 7.87
CA LYS A 57 12.55 -4.06 7.43
C LYS A 57 12.00 -2.89 6.62
N VAL A 58 10.91 -3.20 5.93
CA VAL A 58 10.04 -2.24 5.27
C VAL A 58 8.73 -2.14 6.03
N GLU A 59 8.42 -0.94 6.50
CA GLU A 59 7.11 -0.59 7.03
C GLU A 59 6.21 -0.11 5.89
N LEU A 60 5.07 -0.79 5.73
CA LEU A 60 3.97 -0.38 4.85
C LEU A 60 2.86 0.24 5.68
N VAL A 61 2.57 1.51 5.43
CA VAL A 61 1.33 2.12 5.92
C VAL A 61 0.27 1.89 4.87
N VAL A 62 -0.83 1.25 5.26
CA VAL A 62 -1.96 0.93 4.38
C VAL A 62 -3.20 1.68 4.80
N VAL A 63 -4.02 2.04 3.82
CA VAL A 63 -5.32 2.68 4.03
C VAL A 63 -6.38 1.92 3.24
N LYS A 64 -7.62 1.94 3.75
CA LYS A 64 -8.78 1.51 2.96
C LYS A 64 -9.08 2.58 1.92
N ALA A 65 -9.04 2.21 0.65
CA ALA A 65 -9.35 3.07 -0.47
C ALA A 65 -10.46 2.45 -1.33
N GLN A 66 -11.38 3.27 -1.83
CA GLN A 66 -12.40 2.80 -2.77
C GLN A 66 -11.75 2.35 -4.08
N THR A 67 -12.23 1.22 -4.61
CA THR A 67 -11.74 0.63 -5.85
C THR A 67 -12.48 1.16 -7.09
N GLN A 68 -13.68 1.70 -6.91
CA GLN A 68 -14.50 2.26 -7.98
C GLN A 68 -14.53 3.80 -7.89
N PRO A 69 -14.53 4.51 -9.04
CA PRO A 69 -14.88 5.91 -9.04
C PRO A 69 -16.33 6.06 -8.54
N VAL A 70 -16.55 6.90 -7.53
CA VAL A 70 -17.89 7.38 -7.17
C VAL A 70 -18.44 8.01 -8.45
N GLY A 71 -19.53 7.44 -8.98
CA GLY A 71 -19.96 7.59 -10.36
C GLY A 71 -19.64 8.93 -11.02
N ASN A 72 -18.94 8.88 -12.15
CA ASN A 72 -19.00 9.96 -13.14
C ASN A 72 -20.41 9.96 -13.75
N MET A 73 -21.40 10.48 -13.03
CA MET A 73 -22.57 11.03 -13.71
C MET A 73 -22.17 12.44 -14.16
N PRO A 74 -21.95 12.66 -15.47
CA PRO A 74 -21.94 14.03 -15.97
C PRO A 74 -23.30 14.67 -15.64
N PRO A 75 -23.35 15.98 -15.34
CA PRO A 75 -24.63 16.67 -15.18
C PRO A 75 -25.42 16.53 -16.49
N VAL A 76 -26.69 16.13 -16.38
CA VAL A 76 -27.69 16.24 -17.46
C VAL A 76 -28.09 17.69 -17.66
#